data_AF-A0A6J6YPT6-F1
#
_entry.id   AF-A0A6J6YPT6-F1
#
_cell.length_a   1.000
_cell.length_b   1.000
_cell.length_c   1.000
_cell.angle_alpha   90.00
_cell.angle_beta   90.00
_cell.angle_gamma   90.00
#
_symmetry.space_group_name_H-M   'P 1'
#
loop_
_entity.id
_entity.type
_entity.pdbx_description
1 polymer ?
#
loop_
_entity_poly.entity_id
_entity_poly.type
_entity_poly.pdbx_seq_one_letter_code
_entity_poly.pdbx_strand_id
1 'polypeptide(L)'
;MLYTLGIVFVWFVLAFVLGAVVGWFVHHVVRRSSAQRSPKASPPRNEASGDAAEASASMQALRAELKELKSRVVALEPVEFERDRLRRELAELRAIRASELKIAVSKPIQTPPPPDDVRTLRNERDQLRALLGRHEATIGIQAATIDRLQSHVDSESQAAPRPPDLEIGRSMLGTAIQLDDLTVVVGIDTDVAALCHQHEITTWWGLANTDVRVLRSMLEAAGRSATQYDPSSWPQQARLLAHGSWQQFVNLTNRLPRLN
;
A
#
# COMPACT_ATOMS: atom_id res chain seq x y z
N MET A 1 35.08 14.41 -23.40
CA MET A 1 35.28 14.78 -21.98
C MET A 1 33.99 15.17 -21.23
N LEU A 2 32.78 15.15 -21.85
CA LEU A 2 31.54 15.59 -21.18
C LEU A 2 30.77 14.50 -20.38
N TYR A 3 31.09 13.21 -20.54
CA TYR A 3 30.32 12.13 -19.88
C TYR A 3 30.71 11.85 -18.42
N THR A 4 31.93 12.20 -18.02
CA THR A 4 32.41 11.99 -16.64
C THR A 4 31.85 13.01 -15.66
N LEU A 5 31.63 14.26 -16.10
CA LEU A 5 30.98 15.28 -15.27
C LEU A 5 29.51 14.93 -14.94
N GLY A 6 28.78 14.33 -15.89
CA GLY A 6 27.39 13.95 -15.70
C GLY A 6 27.19 12.87 -14.62
N ILE A 7 28.08 11.88 -14.57
CA ILE A 7 28.02 10.78 -13.59
C ILE A 7 28.34 11.27 -12.17
N VAL A 8 29.31 12.17 -12.00
CA VAL A 8 29.65 12.72 -10.68
C VAL A 8 28.48 13.53 -10.14
N PHE A 9 27.78 14.29 -10.99
CA PHE A 9 26.58 15.03 -10.59
C PHE A 9 25.47 14.13 -10.06
N VAL A 10 25.26 12.96 -10.69
CA VAL A 10 24.24 11.98 -10.24
C VAL A 10 24.57 11.44 -8.84
N TRP A 11 25.84 11.16 -8.54
CA TRP A 11 26.25 10.70 -7.21
C TRP A 11 26.09 11.77 -6.12
N PHE A 12 26.34 13.04 -6.43
CA PHE A 12 26.10 14.14 -5.50
C PHE A 12 24.62 14.34 -5.21
N VAL A 13 23.77 14.26 -6.24
CA VAL A 13 22.31 14.34 -6.07
C VAL A 13 21.81 13.16 -5.23
N LEU A 14 22.31 11.94 -5.48
CA LEU A 14 21.97 10.76 -4.69
C LEU A 14 22.34 10.92 -3.21
N ALA A 15 23.55 11.40 -2.92
CA ALA A 15 24.02 11.64 -1.55
C ALA A 15 23.20 12.74 -0.84
N PHE A 16 22.83 13.81 -1.55
CA PHE A 16 22.00 14.88 -1.01
C PHE A 16 20.58 14.39 -0.66
N VAL A 17 19.96 13.60 -1.54
CA VAL A 17 18.65 13.00 -1.28
C VAL A 17 18.72 12.06 -0.07
N LEU A 18 19.76 11.23 0.02
CA LEU A 18 19.95 10.34 1.16
C LEU A 18 20.10 11.12 2.47
N GLY A 19 20.91 12.19 2.46
CA GLY A 19 21.09 13.09 3.60
C GLY A 19 19.80 13.82 4.01
N ALA A 20 19.00 14.26 3.03
CA ALA A 20 17.70 14.88 3.29
C ALA A 20 16.70 13.91 3.91
N VAL A 21 16.68 12.64 3.46
CA VAL A 21 15.81 11.59 4.03
C VAL A 21 16.25 11.23 5.46
N VAL A 22 17.54 11.08 5.71
CA VAL A 22 18.07 10.80 7.06
C VAL A 22 17.84 11.99 8.00
N GLY A 23 18.09 13.22 7.54
CA GLY A 23 17.82 14.44 8.30
C GLY A 23 16.33 14.64 8.58
N TRP A 24 15.46 14.36 7.61
CA TRP A 24 14.01 14.37 7.79
C TRP A 24 13.57 13.33 8.82
N PHE A 25 14.15 12.13 8.78
CA PHE A 25 13.84 11.05 9.72
C PHE A 25 14.24 11.40 11.15
N VAL A 26 15.47 11.92 11.36
CA VAL A 26 15.95 12.35 12.68
C VAL A 26 15.11 13.52 13.20
N HIS A 27 14.84 14.52 12.36
CA HIS A 27 13.99 15.67 12.72
C HIS A 27 12.56 15.28 13.04
N HIS A 28 11.99 14.32 12.31
CA HIS A 28 10.63 13.82 12.52
C HIS A 28 10.51 13.00 13.81
N VAL A 29 11.55 12.25 14.19
CA VAL A 29 11.59 11.50 15.45
C VAL A 29 11.78 12.45 16.64
N VAL A 30 12.59 13.50 16.50
CA VAL A 30 12.84 14.49 17.58
C VAL A 30 11.70 15.51 17.71
N ARG A 31 11.02 15.91 16.63
CA ARG A 31 9.85 16.82 16.70
C ARG A 31 8.60 16.19 17.31
N ARG A 32 8.50 14.86 17.37
CA ARG A 32 7.36 14.18 18.01
C ARG A 32 7.30 14.41 19.53
N SER A 33 8.38 14.85 20.17
CA SER A 33 8.40 15.14 21.61
C SER A 33 8.20 16.62 21.97
N SER A 34 8.17 17.54 21.00
CA SER A 34 8.13 19.00 21.27
C SER A 34 6.78 19.66 20.93
N ALA A 35 5.77 18.91 20.52
CA ALA A 35 4.43 19.41 20.20
C ALA A 35 3.54 19.67 21.44
N GLN A 36 4.12 20.01 22.59
CA GLN A 36 3.40 20.56 23.73
C GLN A 36 4.27 21.59 24.46
N ARG A 37 4.19 22.85 24.01
CA ARG A 37 3.96 24.04 24.86
C ARG A 37 4.38 25.31 24.14
N SER A 38 3.40 26.17 23.92
CA SER A 38 3.52 27.62 24.07
C SER A 38 2.12 28.10 24.50
N PRO A 39 1.95 29.19 25.28
CA PRO A 39 2.91 30.27 25.55
C PRO A 39 3.04 30.70 27.04
N LYS A 40 4.02 31.59 27.28
CA LYS A 40 4.05 32.65 28.33
C LYS A 40 4.81 32.37 29.65
N ALA A 41 5.80 33.25 29.89
CA ALA A 41 6.31 33.81 31.16
C ALA A 41 7.84 33.64 31.40
N SER A 42 8.50 34.77 31.60
CA SER A 42 9.91 35.00 31.94
C SER A 42 10.31 34.41 33.32
N PRO A 43 11.62 34.32 33.64
CA PRO A 43 12.24 33.14 34.27
C PRO A 43 12.39 33.23 35.79
N PRO A 44 12.61 32.09 36.47
CA PRO A 44 13.36 32.09 37.72
C PRO A 44 14.63 31.21 37.62
N ARG A 45 15.74 31.88 37.92
CA ARG A 45 17.07 31.44 38.37
C ARG A 45 17.12 30.10 39.14
N ASN A 46 16.95 28.94 38.48
CA ASN A 46 17.32 27.61 39.03
C ASN A 46 17.74 26.55 37.97
N GLU A 47 17.86 26.92 36.69
CA GLU A 47 18.04 25.94 35.59
C GLU A 47 19.43 25.30 35.51
N ALA A 48 20.47 25.92 36.08
CA ALA A 48 21.84 25.38 36.04
C ALA A 48 22.03 24.06 36.81
N SER A 49 21.13 23.71 37.74
CA SER A 49 21.20 22.45 38.50
C SER A 49 20.47 21.29 37.81
N GLY A 50 19.44 21.59 36.99
CA GLY A 50 18.69 20.61 36.21
C GLY A 50 19.48 20.13 34.98
N ASP A 51 20.09 21.06 34.24
CA ASP A 51 20.85 20.73 33.03
C ASP A 51 22.09 19.88 33.33
N ALA A 52 22.75 20.10 34.47
CA ALA A 52 23.88 19.28 34.92
C ALA A 52 23.44 17.86 35.32
N ALA A 53 22.25 17.73 35.94
CA ALA A 53 21.67 16.44 36.27
C ALA A 53 21.25 15.66 35.02
N GLU A 54 20.61 16.32 34.05
CA GLU A 54 20.20 15.73 32.77
C GLU A 54 21.41 15.34 31.89
N ALA A 55 22.45 16.16 31.86
CA ALA A 55 23.71 15.83 31.18
C ALA A 55 24.40 14.63 31.84
N SER A 56 24.38 14.54 33.17
CA SER A 56 24.96 13.39 33.90
C SER A 56 24.18 12.10 33.66
N ALA A 57 22.84 12.17 33.59
CA ALA A 57 21.97 11.04 33.27
C ALA A 57 22.18 10.55 31.83
N SER A 58 22.32 11.48 30.89
CA SER A 58 22.62 11.18 29.48
C SER A 58 24.00 10.50 29.33
N MET A 59 25.02 10.98 30.06
CA MET A 59 26.33 10.33 30.09
C MET A 59 26.33 8.96 30.75
N GLN A 60 25.48 8.75 31.77
CA GLN A 60 25.30 7.42 32.38
C GLN A 60 24.60 6.45 31.43
N ALA A 61 23.58 6.92 30.69
CA ALA A 61 22.90 6.13 29.65
C ALA A 61 23.86 5.71 28.53
N LEU A 62 24.65 6.65 27.99
CA LEU A 62 25.67 6.35 26.98
C LEU A 62 26.75 5.38 27.48
N ARG A 63 27.14 5.48 28.76
CA ARG A 63 28.08 4.52 29.37
C ARG A 63 27.47 3.12 29.51
N ALA A 64 26.18 3.02 29.83
CA ALA A 64 25.47 1.74 29.87
C ALA A 64 25.38 1.11 28.47
N GLU A 65 25.05 1.92 27.45
CA GLU A 65 25.03 1.48 26.06
C GLU A 65 26.41 1.03 25.57
N LEU A 66 27.50 1.74 25.92
CA LEU A 66 28.86 1.30 25.58
C LEU A 66 29.22 -0.03 26.24
N LYS A 67 28.79 -0.26 27.48
CA LYS A 67 29.04 -1.52 28.19
C LYS A 67 28.29 -2.67 27.53
N GLU A 68 27.05 -2.42 27.09
CA GLU A 68 26.22 -3.38 26.36
C GLU A 68 26.74 -3.64 24.94
N LEU A 69 27.19 -2.61 24.24
CA LEU A 69 27.78 -2.77 22.92
C LEU A 69 29.09 -3.57 23.00
N LYS A 70 29.88 -3.34 24.06
CA LYS A 70 31.12 -4.08 24.31
C LYS A 70 30.86 -5.54 24.69
N SER A 71 29.81 -5.84 25.48
CA SER A 71 29.43 -7.22 25.78
C SER A 71 28.96 -7.95 24.51
N ARG A 72 28.22 -7.27 23.62
CA ARG A 72 27.81 -7.81 22.32
C ARG A 72 28.98 -8.06 21.37
N VAL A 73 30.03 -7.23 21.38
CA VAL A 73 31.26 -7.47 20.61
C VAL A 73 32.02 -8.70 21.12
N VAL A 74 32.11 -8.89 22.44
CA VAL A 74 32.71 -10.10 23.01
C VAL A 74 31.88 -11.35 22.69
N ALA A 75 30.55 -11.23 22.60
CA ALA A 75 29.68 -12.32 22.16
C ALA A 75 29.82 -12.67 20.66
N LEU A 76 30.42 -11.79 19.84
CA LEU A 76 30.71 -12.02 18.42
C LEU A 76 32.07 -12.68 18.17
N GLU A 77 32.99 -12.61 19.14
CA GLU A 77 34.29 -13.28 19.12
C GLU A 77 34.22 -14.79 18.81
N PRO A 78 33.28 -15.59 19.37
CA PRO A 78 33.16 -17.01 19.01
C PRO A 78 32.73 -17.24 17.55
N VAL A 79 31.96 -16.33 16.97
CA VAL A 79 31.52 -16.42 15.55
C VAL A 79 32.69 -16.13 14.60
N GLU A 80 33.59 -15.21 14.99
CA GLU A 80 34.81 -14.96 14.22
C GLU A 80 35.76 -16.16 14.25
N PHE A 81 35.85 -16.85 15.39
CA PHE A 81 36.65 -18.07 15.50
C PHE A 81 36.12 -19.21 14.62
N GLU A 82 34.80 -19.40 14.56
CA GLU A 82 34.16 -20.37 13.65
C GLU A 82 34.39 -20.02 12.18
N ARG A 83 34.28 -18.74 11.80
CA ARG A 83 34.60 -18.27 10.44
C ARG A 83 36.03 -18.61 10.06
N ASP A 84 36.98 -18.36 10.95
CA ASP A 84 38.40 -18.57 10.66
C ASP A 84 38.80 -20.05 10.70
N ARG A 85 38.06 -20.88 11.45
CA ARG A 85 38.13 -22.35 11.34
C ARG A 85 37.61 -22.83 9.98
N LEU A 86 36.41 -22.43 9.57
CA LEU A 86 35.81 -22.84 8.29
C LEU A 86 36.65 -22.42 7.08
N ARG A 87 37.29 -21.24 7.14
CA ARG A 87 38.22 -20.78 6.11
C ARG A 87 39.45 -21.68 5.98
N ARG A 88 39.99 -22.17 7.09
CA ARG A 88 41.13 -23.12 7.09
C ARG A 88 40.73 -24.47 6.51
N GLU A 89 39.59 -25.02 6.95
CA GLU A 89 39.06 -26.28 6.39
C GLU A 89 38.82 -26.17 4.88
N LEU A 90 38.27 -25.04 4.39
CA LEU A 90 38.12 -24.80 2.95
C LEU A 90 39.46 -24.66 2.21
N ALA A 91 40.48 -24.10 2.83
CA ALA A 91 41.81 -23.99 2.24
C ALA A 91 42.48 -25.36 2.12
N GLU A 92 42.35 -26.21 3.14
CA GLU A 92 42.84 -27.59 3.14
C GLU A 92 42.13 -28.44 2.07
N LEU A 93 40.80 -28.39 1.99
CA LEU A 93 40.04 -29.09 0.96
C LEU A 93 40.41 -28.64 -0.46
N ARG A 94 40.69 -27.33 -0.64
CA ARG A 94 41.18 -26.82 -1.93
C ARG A 94 42.60 -27.28 -2.23
N ALA A 95 43.48 -27.37 -1.25
CA ALA A 95 44.83 -27.88 -1.42
C ALA A 95 44.84 -29.37 -1.78
N ILE A 96 44.00 -30.18 -1.12
CA ILE A 96 43.78 -31.60 -1.44
C ILE A 96 43.22 -31.74 -2.86
N ARG A 97 42.18 -30.97 -3.22
CA ARG A 97 41.62 -31.00 -4.57
C ARG A 97 42.63 -30.55 -5.63
N ALA A 98 43.50 -29.59 -5.32
CA ALA A 98 44.54 -29.11 -6.22
C ALA A 98 45.67 -30.13 -6.39
N SER A 99 46.02 -30.89 -5.35
CA SER A 99 46.98 -31.98 -5.45
C SER A 99 46.38 -33.17 -6.21
N GLU A 100 45.10 -33.50 -5.99
CA GLU A 100 44.35 -34.47 -6.79
C GLU A 100 44.27 -34.06 -8.27
N LEU A 101 44.02 -32.78 -8.57
CA LEU A 101 44.02 -32.26 -9.95
C LEU A 101 45.40 -32.38 -10.60
N LYS A 102 46.49 -32.10 -9.86
CA LYS A 102 47.87 -32.26 -10.35
C LYS A 102 48.22 -33.72 -10.65
N ILE A 103 47.72 -34.66 -9.84
CA ILE A 103 47.90 -36.11 -10.05
C ILE A 103 47.06 -36.57 -11.25
N ALA A 104 45.84 -36.06 -11.42
CA ALA A 104 44.94 -36.40 -12.54
C ALA A 104 45.41 -35.86 -13.90
N VAL A 105 46.12 -34.73 -13.95
CA VAL A 105 46.66 -34.16 -15.20
C VAL A 105 47.82 -34.98 -15.78
N SER A 106 48.47 -35.84 -15.00
CA SER A 106 49.62 -36.64 -15.45
C SER A 106 49.27 -38.00 -16.08
N LYS A 107 47.98 -38.37 -16.17
CA LYS A 107 47.56 -39.67 -16.73
C LYS A 107 46.52 -39.45 -17.84
N PRO A 108 46.72 -39.96 -19.07
CA PRO A 108 45.75 -39.77 -20.14
C PRO A 108 44.52 -40.63 -19.84
N ILE A 109 43.39 -39.99 -19.51
CA ILE A 109 42.14 -40.65 -19.13
C ILE A 109 41.10 -40.35 -20.23
N GLN A 110 40.70 -41.40 -20.96
CA GLN A 110 39.38 -41.45 -21.59
C GLN A 110 38.35 -41.25 -20.48
N THR A 111 37.50 -40.23 -20.57
CA THR A 111 36.47 -39.99 -19.56
C THR A 111 35.50 -41.19 -19.50
N PRO A 112 35.45 -41.94 -18.39
CA PRO A 112 34.38 -42.92 -18.20
C PRO A 112 33.02 -42.19 -18.14
N PRO A 113 31.93 -42.83 -18.59
CA PRO A 113 30.60 -42.24 -18.49
C PRO A 113 30.28 -41.90 -17.03
N PRO A 114 29.60 -40.76 -16.77
CA PRO A 114 29.25 -40.37 -15.42
C PRO A 114 28.39 -41.46 -14.74
N PRO A 115 28.51 -41.63 -13.41
CA PRO A 115 27.70 -42.59 -12.65
C PRO A 115 26.21 -42.37 -12.95
N ASP A 116 25.44 -43.46 -13.06
CA ASP A 116 24.04 -43.40 -13.49
C ASP A 116 23.20 -42.44 -12.61
N ASP A 117 23.52 -42.33 -11.32
CA ASP A 117 22.88 -41.42 -10.37
C ASP A 117 22.99 -39.93 -10.76
N VAL A 118 24.10 -39.52 -11.38
CA VAL A 118 24.27 -38.12 -11.82
C VAL A 118 23.46 -37.85 -13.09
N ARG A 119 23.25 -38.87 -13.94
CA ARG A 119 22.41 -38.78 -15.13
C ARG A 119 20.93 -38.72 -14.75
N THR A 120 20.49 -39.55 -13.81
CA THR A 120 19.10 -39.54 -13.32
C THR A 120 18.75 -38.21 -12.66
N LEU A 121 19.58 -37.71 -11.74
CA LEU A 121 19.37 -36.42 -11.09
C LEU A 121 19.36 -35.24 -12.10
N ARG A 122 20.17 -35.31 -13.16
CA ARG A 122 20.14 -34.30 -14.23
C ARG A 122 18.82 -34.33 -14.99
N ASN A 123 18.33 -35.52 -15.34
CA ASN A 123 17.07 -35.70 -16.04
C ASN A 123 15.89 -35.24 -15.18
N GLU A 124 15.87 -35.59 -13.89
CA GLU A 124 14.84 -35.14 -12.94
C GLU A 124 14.84 -33.62 -12.79
N ARG A 125 16.01 -32.99 -12.65
CA ARG A 125 16.14 -31.52 -12.63
C ARG A 125 15.57 -30.89 -13.91
N ASP A 126 15.88 -31.46 -15.06
CA ASP A 126 15.41 -30.93 -16.35
C ASP A 126 13.89 -31.13 -16.51
N GLN A 127 13.34 -32.24 -16.01
CA GLN A 127 11.89 -32.48 -15.91
C GLN A 127 11.19 -31.48 -14.98
N LEU A 128 11.74 -31.23 -13.78
CA LEU A 128 11.19 -30.26 -12.83
C LEU A 128 11.19 -28.84 -13.42
N ARG A 129 12.26 -28.46 -14.13
CA ARG A 129 12.31 -27.16 -14.83
C ARG A 129 11.24 -27.06 -15.92
N ALA A 130 11.01 -28.14 -16.68
CA ALA A 130 9.95 -28.15 -17.69
C ALA A 130 8.54 -28.07 -17.06
N LEU A 131 8.32 -28.72 -15.92
CA LEU A 131 7.07 -28.62 -15.18
C LEU A 131 6.83 -27.21 -14.64
N LEU A 132 7.85 -26.59 -14.04
CA LEU A 132 7.78 -25.21 -13.57
C LEU A 132 7.43 -24.24 -14.71
N GLY A 133 8.11 -24.36 -15.86
CA GLY A 133 7.80 -23.53 -17.03
C GLY A 133 6.36 -23.70 -17.54
N ARG A 134 5.80 -24.92 -17.46
CA ARG A 134 4.39 -25.17 -17.82
C ARG A 134 3.43 -24.51 -16.83
N HIS A 135 3.71 -24.57 -15.53
CA HIS A 135 2.90 -23.90 -14.52
C HIS A 135 2.98 -22.39 -14.63
N GLU A 136 4.17 -21.82 -14.85
CA GLU A 136 4.37 -20.38 -15.10
C GLU A 136 3.56 -19.92 -16.32
N ALA A 137 3.57 -20.67 -17.42
CA ALA A 137 2.75 -20.37 -18.59
C ALA A 137 1.24 -20.41 -18.28
N THR A 138 0.80 -21.39 -17.48
CA THR A 138 -0.61 -21.51 -17.07
C THR A 138 -1.04 -20.33 -16.21
N ILE A 139 -0.21 -19.95 -15.23
CA ILE A 139 -0.44 -18.79 -14.36
C ILE A 139 -0.51 -17.52 -15.21
N GLY A 140 0.38 -17.36 -16.20
CA GLY A 140 0.35 -16.23 -17.12
C GLY A 140 -0.97 -16.11 -17.91
N ILE A 141 -1.49 -17.24 -18.42
CA ILE A 141 -2.77 -17.26 -19.13
C ILE A 141 -3.93 -16.91 -18.18
N GLN A 142 -3.93 -17.45 -16.96
CA GLN A 142 -4.95 -17.15 -15.96
C GLN A 142 -4.92 -15.68 -15.55
N ALA A 143 -3.73 -15.11 -15.31
CA ALA A 143 -3.57 -13.69 -14.98
C ALA A 143 -4.09 -12.78 -16.11
N ALA A 144 -3.77 -13.09 -17.37
CA ALA A 144 -4.29 -12.35 -18.52
C ALA A 144 -5.82 -12.47 -18.66
N THR A 145 -6.39 -13.60 -18.25
CA THR A 145 -7.84 -13.80 -18.25
C THR A 145 -8.52 -12.97 -17.16
N ILE A 146 -7.93 -12.94 -15.96
CA ILE A 146 -8.41 -12.12 -14.85
C ILE A 146 -8.40 -10.64 -15.23
N ASP A 147 -7.31 -10.14 -15.80
CA ASP A 147 -7.19 -8.75 -16.23
C ASP A 147 -8.25 -8.37 -17.27
N ARG A 148 -8.49 -9.25 -18.25
CA ARG A 148 -9.54 -9.05 -19.25
C ARG A 148 -10.93 -9.04 -18.61
N LEU A 149 -11.24 -9.99 -17.74
CA LEU A 149 -12.53 -10.04 -17.03
C LEU A 149 -12.73 -8.78 -16.18
N GLN A 150 -11.68 -8.32 -15.52
CA GLN A 150 -11.74 -7.12 -14.70
C GLN A 150 -12.03 -5.88 -15.55
N SER A 151 -11.40 -5.75 -16.71
CA SER A 151 -11.71 -4.66 -17.65
C SER A 151 -13.16 -4.69 -18.16
N HIS A 152 -13.74 -5.89 -18.34
CA HIS A 152 -15.16 -6.03 -18.69
C HIS A 152 -16.07 -5.62 -17.55
N VAL A 153 -15.78 -6.07 -16.32
CA VAL A 153 -16.54 -5.71 -15.12
C VAL A 153 -16.48 -4.19 -14.87
N ASP A 154 -15.32 -3.58 -15.02
CA ASP A 154 -15.15 -2.13 -14.86
C ASP A 154 -15.94 -1.36 -15.92
N SER A 155 -15.96 -1.86 -17.16
CA SER A 155 -16.74 -1.26 -18.25
C SER A 155 -18.26 -1.41 -18.03
N GLU A 156 -18.71 -2.58 -17.57
CA GLU A 156 -20.13 -2.81 -17.24
C GLU A 156 -20.58 -1.99 -16.03
N SER A 157 -19.73 -1.84 -15.02
CA SER A 157 -20.01 -1.07 -13.81
C SER A 157 -20.09 0.44 -14.06
N GLN A 158 -19.43 0.94 -15.12
CA GLN A 158 -19.46 2.36 -15.52
C GLN A 158 -20.56 2.69 -16.53
N ALA A 159 -21.07 1.70 -17.25
CA ALA A 159 -22.16 1.89 -18.20
C ALA A 159 -23.47 2.23 -17.48
N ALA A 160 -24.20 3.22 -17.99
CA ALA A 160 -25.53 3.53 -17.47
C ALA A 160 -26.46 2.31 -17.66
N PRO A 161 -27.19 1.89 -16.60
CA PRO A 161 -28.14 0.79 -16.72
C PRO A 161 -29.27 1.16 -17.70
N ARG A 162 -29.96 0.14 -18.22
CA ARG A 162 -31.17 0.36 -19.01
C ARG A 162 -32.20 1.13 -18.18
N PRO A 163 -32.98 2.05 -18.79
CA PRO A 163 -34.00 2.80 -18.07
C PRO A 163 -34.96 1.86 -17.31
N PRO A 164 -35.25 2.15 -16.04
CA PRO A 164 -36.09 1.30 -15.21
C PRO A 164 -37.57 1.40 -15.58
N ASP A 165 -38.33 0.35 -15.28
CA ASP A 165 -39.78 0.34 -15.46
C ASP A 165 -40.44 1.20 -14.35
N LEU A 166 -40.86 2.40 -14.75
CA LEU A 166 -41.47 3.38 -13.85
C LEU A 166 -42.85 2.94 -13.34
N GLU A 167 -43.56 2.05 -14.04
CA GLU A 167 -44.90 1.63 -13.64
C GLU A 167 -44.84 0.74 -12.40
N ILE A 168 -43.86 -0.17 -12.35
CA ILE A 168 -43.57 -0.96 -11.16
C ILE A 168 -43.19 -0.03 -10.00
N GLY A 169 -42.35 0.99 -10.26
CA GLY A 169 -41.96 1.98 -9.26
C GLY A 169 -43.16 2.72 -8.67
N ARG A 170 -44.08 3.21 -9.51
CA ARG A 170 -45.31 3.90 -9.10
C ARG A 170 -46.19 3.01 -8.24
N SER A 171 -46.36 1.74 -8.61
CA SER A 171 -47.13 0.77 -7.82
C SER A 171 -46.51 0.51 -6.45
N MET A 172 -45.17 0.53 -6.34
CA MET A 172 -44.45 0.23 -5.09
C MET A 172 -44.37 1.43 -4.14
N LEU A 173 -44.21 2.65 -4.69
CA LEU A 173 -44.06 3.89 -3.92
C LEU A 173 -45.41 4.61 -3.71
N GLY A 174 -46.47 4.22 -4.42
CA GLY A 174 -47.81 4.80 -4.31
C GLY A 174 -47.89 6.26 -4.77
N THR A 175 -46.88 6.75 -5.51
CA THR A 175 -46.77 8.14 -5.95
C THR A 175 -46.36 8.19 -7.42
N ALA A 176 -46.70 9.27 -8.12
CA ALA A 176 -46.23 9.50 -9.48
C ALA A 176 -44.71 9.75 -9.48
N ILE A 177 -43.99 8.96 -10.28
CA ILE A 177 -42.53 9.05 -10.43
C ILE A 177 -42.20 9.47 -11.86
N GLN A 178 -41.23 10.36 -11.99
CA GLN A 178 -40.60 10.76 -13.23
C GLN A 178 -39.17 10.21 -13.30
N LEU A 179 -38.73 9.78 -14.49
CA LEU A 179 -37.36 9.32 -14.70
C LEU A 179 -36.37 10.43 -14.32
N ASP A 180 -35.32 10.06 -13.58
CA ASP A 180 -34.24 10.96 -13.15
C ASP A 180 -34.67 12.11 -12.21
N ASP A 181 -35.86 12.03 -11.63
CA ASP A 181 -36.28 12.94 -10.57
C ASP A 181 -35.51 12.65 -9.27
N LEU A 182 -34.56 13.52 -8.93
CA LEU A 182 -33.73 13.37 -7.74
C LEU A 182 -34.52 13.54 -6.44
N THR A 183 -35.70 14.17 -6.47
CA THR A 183 -36.53 14.38 -5.27
C THR A 183 -37.15 13.08 -4.73
N VAL A 184 -37.13 12.01 -5.54
CA VAL A 184 -37.52 10.66 -5.12
C VAL A 184 -36.55 10.09 -4.07
N VAL A 185 -35.29 10.55 -4.07
CA VAL A 185 -34.28 10.11 -3.09
C VAL A 185 -34.56 10.75 -1.73
N VAL A 186 -34.67 9.93 -0.69
CA VAL A 186 -34.95 10.40 0.66
C VAL A 186 -33.79 11.27 1.16
N GLY A 187 -34.12 12.50 1.54
CA GLY A 187 -33.18 13.53 1.97
C GLY A 187 -32.80 14.55 0.90
N ILE A 188 -33.28 14.41 -0.34
CA ILE A 188 -33.10 15.41 -1.40
C ILE A 188 -34.40 16.20 -1.58
N ASP A 189 -34.39 17.46 -1.15
CA ASP A 189 -35.47 18.40 -1.41
C ASP A 189 -35.33 19.04 -2.80
N THR A 190 -36.36 19.75 -3.27
CA THR A 190 -36.34 20.49 -4.54
C THR A 190 -35.16 21.45 -4.66
N ASP A 191 -34.79 22.12 -3.56
CA ASP A 191 -33.63 23.02 -3.50
C ASP A 191 -32.30 22.27 -3.70
N VAL A 192 -32.17 21.10 -3.07
CA VAL A 192 -30.97 20.26 -3.17
C VAL A 192 -30.89 19.63 -4.57
N ALA A 193 -32.02 19.20 -5.13
CA ALA A 193 -32.10 18.73 -6.50
C ALA A 193 -31.66 19.82 -7.49
N ALA A 194 -32.11 21.07 -7.31
CA ALA A 194 -31.68 22.20 -8.12
C ALA A 194 -30.17 22.47 -7.99
N LEU A 195 -29.61 22.33 -6.78
CA LEU A 195 -28.16 22.42 -6.55
C LEU A 195 -27.40 21.30 -7.27
N CYS A 196 -27.86 20.05 -7.19
CA CYS A 196 -27.29 18.93 -7.94
C CYS A 196 -27.26 19.21 -9.45
N HIS A 197 -28.35 19.76 -10.00
CA HIS A 197 -28.42 20.11 -11.42
C HIS A 197 -27.39 21.19 -11.82
N GLN A 198 -27.11 22.16 -10.95
CA GLN A 198 -26.05 23.18 -11.19
C GLN A 198 -24.65 22.56 -11.27
N HIS A 199 -24.45 21.42 -10.59
CA HIS A 199 -23.22 20.64 -10.63
C HIS A 199 -23.26 19.49 -11.66
N GLU A 200 -24.16 19.58 -12.66
CA GLU A 200 -24.31 18.60 -13.75
C GLU A 200 -24.79 17.21 -13.31
N ILE A 201 -25.21 17.04 -12.05
CA ILE A 201 -25.78 15.80 -11.52
C ILE A 201 -27.28 15.83 -11.77
N THR A 202 -27.70 15.34 -12.94
CA THR A 202 -29.11 15.44 -13.41
C THR A 202 -29.82 14.09 -13.51
N THR A 203 -29.12 12.98 -13.31
CA THR A 203 -29.65 11.62 -13.47
C THR A 203 -29.45 10.80 -12.21
N TRP A 204 -30.29 9.78 -12.01
CA TRP A 204 -30.10 8.82 -10.91
C TRP A 204 -28.75 8.10 -11.05
N TRP A 205 -28.32 7.79 -12.27
CA TRP A 205 -27.02 7.19 -12.53
C TRP A 205 -25.86 8.15 -12.23
N GLY A 206 -25.99 9.43 -12.59
CA GLY A 206 -25.00 10.46 -12.27
C GLY A 206 -24.84 10.62 -10.76
N LEU A 207 -25.95 10.70 -10.03
CA LEU A 207 -25.94 10.78 -8.56
C LEU A 207 -25.34 9.50 -7.93
N ALA A 208 -25.64 8.33 -8.48
CA ALA A 208 -25.12 7.04 -8.02
C ALA A 208 -23.60 6.87 -8.16
N ASN A 209 -22.98 7.60 -9.08
CA ASN A 209 -21.54 7.58 -9.33
C ASN A 209 -20.82 8.82 -8.78
N THR A 210 -21.55 9.73 -8.16
CA THR A 210 -20.95 10.87 -7.47
C THR A 210 -20.44 10.43 -6.10
N ASP A 211 -19.19 10.77 -5.78
CA ASP A 211 -18.62 10.51 -4.46
C ASP A 211 -19.34 11.33 -3.38
N VAL A 212 -19.67 10.70 -2.26
CA VAL A 212 -20.30 11.34 -1.10
C VAL A 212 -19.51 12.58 -0.62
N ARG A 213 -18.18 12.57 -0.76
CA ARG A 213 -17.32 13.71 -0.41
C ARG A 213 -17.59 14.91 -1.31
N VAL A 214 -17.81 14.68 -2.61
CA VAL A 214 -18.16 15.73 -3.58
C VAL A 214 -19.54 16.30 -3.22
N LEU A 215 -20.52 15.43 -2.98
CA LEU A 215 -21.87 15.84 -2.56
C LEU A 215 -21.83 16.68 -1.26
N ARG A 216 -21.05 16.24 -0.27
CA ARG A 216 -20.87 16.99 0.99
C ARG A 216 -20.23 18.36 0.75
N SER A 217 -19.15 18.42 -0.05
CA SER A 217 -18.48 19.68 -0.35
C SER A 217 -19.38 20.67 -1.10
N MET A 218 -20.24 20.17 -1.99
CA MET A 218 -21.24 20.95 -2.71
C MET A 218 -22.29 21.55 -1.76
N LEU A 219 -22.82 20.74 -0.83
CA LEU A 219 -23.77 21.18 0.17
C LEU A 219 -23.17 22.25 1.10
N GLU A 220 -21.95 22.01 1.58
CA GLU A 220 -21.22 22.96 2.43
C GLU A 220 -20.96 24.30 1.71
N ALA A 221 -20.56 24.26 0.43
CA ALA A 221 -20.37 25.45 -0.39
C ALA A 221 -21.66 26.26 -0.58
N ALA A 222 -22.82 25.58 -0.62
CA ALA A 222 -24.14 26.19 -0.67
C ALA A 222 -24.67 26.63 0.72
N GLY A 223 -23.87 26.52 1.78
CA GLY A 223 -24.26 26.87 3.14
C GLY A 223 -25.26 25.90 3.78
N ARG A 224 -25.44 24.70 3.21
CA ARG A 224 -26.31 23.64 3.75
C ARG A 224 -25.50 22.82 4.76
N SER A 225 -25.96 22.77 6.00
CA SER A 225 -25.28 22.03 7.06
C SER A 225 -25.49 20.51 6.91
N ALA A 226 -24.44 19.73 7.16
CA ALA A 226 -24.50 18.27 7.25
C ALA A 226 -25.42 17.76 8.39
N THR A 227 -25.78 18.61 9.34
CA THR A 227 -26.79 18.30 10.36
C THR A 227 -28.20 18.19 9.78
N GLN A 228 -28.47 18.90 8.67
CA GLN A 228 -29.78 18.94 8.03
C GLN A 228 -29.89 17.95 6.86
N TYR A 229 -28.79 17.77 6.11
CA TYR A 229 -28.74 16.89 4.94
C TYR A 229 -27.56 15.92 5.05
N ASP A 230 -27.85 14.61 5.13
CA ASP A 230 -26.80 13.58 5.08
C ASP A 230 -26.75 12.90 3.69
N PRO A 231 -25.74 13.21 2.85
CA PRO A 231 -25.60 12.60 1.53
C PRO A 231 -25.05 11.17 1.57
N SER A 232 -24.76 10.61 2.74
CA SER A 232 -24.14 9.27 2.88
C SER A 232 -24.89 8.15 2.16
N SER A 233 -26.22 8.26 2.09
CA SER A 233 -27.09 7.24 1.50
C SER A 233 -27.57 7.58 0.08
N TRP A 234 -27.40 8.83 -0.40
CA TRP A 234 -27.97 9.28 -1.67
C TRP A 234 -27.43 8.50 -2.88
N PRO A 235 -26.11 8.26 -3.02
CA PRO A 235 -25.60 7.48 -4.16
C PRO A 235 -26.14 6.04 -4.17
N GLN A 236 -26.30 5.44 -3.00
CA GLN A 236 -26.84 4.08 -2.89
C GLN A 236 -28.32 4.03 -3.28
N GLN A 237 -29.11 4.98 -2.77
CA GLN A 237 -30.52 5.12 -3.13
C GLN A 237 -30.69 5.35 -4.64
N ALA A 238 -29.95 6.30 -5.21
CA ALA A 238 -29.97 6.62 -6.64
C ALA A 238 -29.54 5.43 -7.51
N ARG A 239 -28.57 4.63 -7.06
CA ARG A 239 -28.16 3.40 -7.74
C ARG A 239 -29.31 2.40 -7.83
N LEU A 240 -30.08 2.22 -6.75
CA LEU A 240 -31.23 1.32 -6.74
C LEU A 240 -32.34 1.81 -7.67
N LEU A 241 -32.60 3.12 -7.71
CA LEU A 241 -33.55 3.74 -8.63
C LEU A 241 -33.12 3.55 -10.09
N ALA A 242 -31.85 3.84 -10.41
CA ALA A 242 -31.29 3.68 -11.76
C ALA A 242 -31.39 2.24 -12.28
N HIS A 243 -31.26 1.24 -11.41
CA HIS A 243 -31.39 -0.18 -11.77
C HIS A 243 -32.83 -0.70 -11.74
N GLY A 244 -33.81 0.10 -11.31
CA GLY A 244 -35.20 -0.36 -11.15
C GLY A 244 -35.40 -1.34 -10.00
N SER A 245 -34.48 -1.35 -9.02
CA SER A 245 -34.54 -2.20 -7.83
C SER A 245 -35.49 -1.61 -6.78
N TRP A 246 -36.75 -1.35 -7.17
CA TRP A 246 -37.76 -0.62 -6.40
C TRP A 246 -38.00 -1.21 -5.00
N GLN A 247 -38.08 -2.52 -4.88
CA GLN A 247 -38.27 -3.19 -3.59
C GLN A 247 -37.07 -2.98 -2.65
N GLN A 248 -35.84 -3.03 -3.18
CA GLN A 248 -34.64 -2.79 -2.39
C GLN A 248 -34.55 -1.32 -1.96
N PHE A 249 -34.96 -0.40 -2.84
CA PHE A 249 -35.04 1.02 -2.53
C PHE A 249 -35.97 1.27 -1.35
N VAL A 250 -37.20 0.73 -1.39
CA VAL A 250 -38.17 0.85 -0.27
C VAL A 250 -37.63 0.22 1.02
N ASN A 251 -36.99 -0.95 0.93
CA ASN A 251 -36.38 -1.59 2.10
C ASN A 251 -35.24 -0.76 2.70
N LEU A 252 -34.43 -0.12 1.86
CA LEU A 252 -33.35 0.76 2.30
C LEU A 252 -33.90 2.01 2.97
N THR A 253 -34.84 2.70 2.34
CA THR A 253 -35.42 3.95 2.87
C THR A 253 -36.18 3.73 4.16
N ASN A 254 -36.86 2.59 4.32
CA ASN A 254 -37.53 2.24 5.59
C ASN A 254 -36.58 2.00 6.77
N ARG A 255 -35.30 1.70 6.50
CA ARG A 255 -34.27 1.49 7.54
C ARG A 255 -33.54 2.78 7.91
N LEU A 256 -33.60 3.81 7.08
CA LEU A 256 -32.93 5.08 7.36
C LEU A 256 -33.64 5.82 8.49
N PRO A 257 -32.90 6.43 9.43
CA PRO A 257 -33.49 7.28 10.45
C PRO A 257 -34.15 8.47 9.75
N ARG A 258 -35.45 8.64 9.93
CA ARG A 258 -36.16 9.82 9.41
C ARG A 258 -35.64 11.02 10.17
N LEU A 259 -34.93 11.91 9.48
CA LEU A 259 -34.58 13.23 10.01
C LEU A 259 -35.90 14.01 10.08
N ASN A 260 -36.45 14.12 11.31
CA ASN A 260 -37.62 14.93 11.62
C ASN A 260 -37.24 16.40 11.76
#